data_AF-A0A1B7UWM4-F1
#
_entry.id   AF-A0A1B7UWM4-F1
#
_cell.length_a   1.000
_cell.length_b   1.000
_cell.length_c   1.000
_cell.angle_alpha   90.00
_cell.angle_beta   90.00
_cell.angle_gamma   90.00
#
_symmetry.space_group_name_H-M   'P 1'
#
loop_
_entity.id
_entity.type
_entity.pdbx_description
1 polymer ?
#
loop_
_entity_poly.entity_id
_entity_poly.type
_entity_poly.pdbx_seq_one_letter_code
_entity_poly.pdbx_strand_id
1 'polypeptide(L)'
;MTTQINAPPAVDYAPLELQGELTVMQELTIEELLNIAQSQVPESQQELHFQLLEKNQNNQLSESDRLLLKSLRVSADYLMLKKAYAYALLKWKGFSLPDFEQLV
;
A
#
# COMPACT_ATOMS: atom_id res chain seq x y z
N MET A 1 -22.67 -29.45 8.78
CA MET A 1 -22.65 -28.01 9.06
C MET A 1 -21.23 -27.51 8.83
N THR A 2 -20.94 -26.97 7.66
CA THR A 2 -19.61 -26.38 7.38
C THR A 2 -19.60 -24.98 7.96
N THR A 3 -19.04 -24.82 9.16
CA THR A 3 -18.63 -23.52 9.67
C THR A 3 -17.60 -22.96 8.68
N GLN A 4 -18.05 -22.11 7.76
CA GLN A 4 -17.14 -21.22 7.04
C GLN A 4 -16.55 -20.29 8.10
N ILE A 5 -15.43 -20.70 8.68
CA ILE A 5 -14.55 -19.80 9.40
C ILE A 5 -14.01 -18.89 8.30
N ASN A 6 -14.65 -17.73 8.12
CA ASN A 6 -14.10 -16.69 7.27
C ASN A 6 -12.87 -16.17 8.03
N ALA A 7 -11.72 -16.79 7.82
CA ALA A 7 -10.47 -16.36 8.44
C ALA A 7 -10.04 -15.02 7.82
N PRO A 8 -9.48 -14.09 8.61
CA PRO A 8 -8.92 -12.87 8.07
C PRO A 8 -7.81 -13.20 7.07
N PRO A 9 -7.58 -12.35 6.05
CA PRO A 9 -6.52 -12.54 5.08
C PRO A 9 -5.17 -12.70 5.79
N ALA A 10 -4.42 -13.74 5.41
CA ALA A 10 -3.11 -14.03 5.98
C ALA A 10 -2.13 -12.87 5.75
N VAL A 11 -1.07 -12.80 6.56
CA VAL A 11 0.00 -11.80 6.47
C VAL A 11 1.38 -12.43 6.21
N ASP A 12 1.44 -13.76 6.12
CA ASP A 12 2.66 -14.56 5.97
C ASP A 12 3.41 -14.30 4.66
N TYR A 13 2.72 -13.87 3.62
CA TYR A 13 3.32 -13.47 2.34
C TYR A 13 3.96 -12.06 2.37
N ALA A 14 3.71 -11.26 3.42
CA ALA A 14 4.23 -9.91 3.52
C ALA A 14 5.66 -9.89 4.11
N PRO A 15 6.48 -8.88 3.79
CA PRO A 15 7.77 -8.65 4.43
C PRO A 15 7.63 -8.57 5.96
N LEU A 16 8.60 -9.10 6.70
CA LEU A 16 8.55 -9.22 8.17
C LEU A 16 8.33 -7.86 8.84
N GLU A 17 8.87 -6.80 8.23
CA GLU A 17 8.72 -5.41 8.67
C GLU A 17 7.26 -4.92 8.63
N LEU A 18 6.45 -5.45 7.72
CA LEU A 18 5.05 -5.09 7.55
C LEU A 18 4.09 -6.05 8.27
N GLN A 19 4.50 -7.29 8.56
CA GLN A 19 3.61 -8.28 9.18
C GLN A 19 2.99 -7.78 10.49
N GLY A 20 3.77 -7.10 11.33
CA GLY A 20 3.27 -6.51 12.57
C GLY A 20 2.20 -5.45 12.32
N GLU A 21 2.43 -4.54 11.37
CA GLU A 21 1.48 -3.49 11.02
C GLU A 21 0.21 -4.06 10.37
N LEU A 22 0.35 -5.02 9.46
CA LEU A 22 -0.80 -5.71 8.84
C LEU A 22 -1.62 -6.49 9.87
N THR A 23 -0.98 -7.06 10.89
CA THR A 23 -1.68 -7.73 11.99
C THR A 23 -2.55 -6.73 12.76
N VAL A 24 -2.01 -5.55 13.09
CA VAL A 24 -2.77 -4.46 13.73
C VAL A 24 -3.93 -4.01 12.84
N MET A 25 -3.74 -3.97 11.52
CA MET A 25 -4.81 -3.61 10.58
C MET A 25 -6.04 -4.52 10.66
N GLN A 26 -5.90 -5.79 11.07
CA GLN A 26 -7.04 -6.70 11.20
C GLN A 26 -8.05 -6.25 12.27
N GLU A 27 -7.55 -5.58 13.31
CA GLU A 27 -8.34 -5.07 14.45
C GLU A 27 -9.00 -3.71 14.15
N LEU A 28 -8.60 -3.03 13.07
CA LEU A 28 -9.13 -1.72 12.69
C LEU A 28 -10.61 -1.77 12.28
N THR A 29 -11.26 -0.62 12.43
CA THR A 29 -12.62 -0.39 11.96
C THR A 29 -12.68 -0.24 10.44
N ILE A 30 -13.89 -0.37 9.89
CA ILE A 30 -14.13 -0.20 8.44
C ILE A 30 -13.69 1.20 7.96
N GLU A 31 -13.95 2.24 8.76
CA GLU A 31 -13.60 3.64 8.43
C GLU A 31 -12.09 3.85 8.36
N GLU A 32 -11.35 3.30 9.33
CA GLU A 32 -9.89 3.35 9.35
C GLU A 32 -9.28 2.59 8.17
N LEU A 33 -9.84 1.41 7.86
CA LEU A 33 -9.42 0.62 6.70
C LEU A 33 -9.71 1.33 5.38
N LEU A 34 -10.83 2.05 5.26
CA LEU A 34 -11.12 2.87 4.08
C LEU A 34 -10.11 4.00 3.92
N ASN A 35 -9.74 4.68 5.01
CA ASN A 35 -8.73 5.74 4.97
C ASN A 35 -7.37 5.19 4.48
N ILE A 36 -6.96 4.02 4.99
CA ILE A 36 -5.73 3.36 4.52
C ILE A 36 -5.87 2.93 3.05
N ALA A 37 -7.01 2.36 2.67
CA ALA A 37 -7.27 1.91 1.29
C ALA A 37 -7.28 3.07 0.28
N GLN A 38 -7.68 4.28 0.70
CA GLN A 38 -7.71 5.49 -0.12
C GLN A 38 -6.44 6.34 0.01
N SER A 39 -5.51 5.95 0.88
CA SER A 39 -4.25 6.67 1.06
C SER A 39 -3.46 6.79 -0.25
N GLN A 40 -2.80 7.94 -0.42
CA GLN A 40 -2.02 8.24 -1.61
C GLN A 40 -0.57 8.51 -1.23
N VAL A 41 0.34 8.29 -2.17
CA VAL A 41 1.74 8.71 -2.01
C VAL A 41 1.75 10.24 -1.83
N PRO A 42 2.44 10.78 -0.82
CA PRO A 42 2.53 12.23 -0.63
C PRO A 42 3.00 12.95 -1.89
N GLU A 43 2.40 14.09 -2.21
CA GLU A 43 2.73 14.89 -3.41
C GLU A 43 4.24 15.19 -3.50
N SER A 44 4.86 15.53 -2.38
CA SER A 44 6.31 15.77 -2.31
C SER A 44 7.16 14.56 -2.72
N GLN A 45 6.71 13.34 -2.43
CA GLN A 45 7.40 12.12 -2.86
C GLN A 45 7.17 11.85 -4.36
N GLN A 46 6.00 12.20 -4.90
CA GLN A 46 5.73 12.10 -6.33
C GLN A 46 6.60 13.09 -7.12
N GLU A 47 6.67 14.36 -6.70
CA GLU A 47 7.52 15.38 -7.31
C GLU A 47 9.00 14.98 -7.30
N LEU A 48 9.50 14.50 -6.16
CA LEU A 48 10.87 13.99 -6.05
C LEU A 48 11.10 12.82 -7.01
N HIS A 49 10.16 11.89 -7.12
CA HIS A 49 10.27 10.78 -8.06
C HIS A 49 10.34 11.28 -9.52
N PHE A 50 9.51 12.24 -9.91
CA PHE A 50 9.56 12.85 -11.25
C PHE A 50 10.90 13.55 -11.53
N GLN A 51 11.41 14.33 -10.59
CA GLN A 51 12.71 14.99 -10.72
C GLN A 51 13.85 13.97 -10.89
N LEU A 52 13.82 12.86 -10.14
CA LEU A 52 14.81 11.81 -10.27
C LEU A 52 14.70 11.06 -11.61
N LEU A 53 13.48 10.86 -12.13
CA LEU A 53 13.28 10.28 -13.46
C LEU A 53 13.80 11.20 -14.58
N GLU A 54 13.61 12.51 -14.45
CA GLU A 54 14.16 13.50 -15.39
C GLU A 54 15.69 13.49 -15.37
N LYS A 55 16.31 13.50 -14.17
CA LYS A 55 17.76 13.36 -14.02
C LYS A 55 18.29 12.05 -14.60
N ASN A 56 17.54 10.95 -14.45
CA ASN A 56 17.89 9.65 -15.02
C ASN A 56 17.91 9.71 -16.55
N GLN A 57 16.88 10.28 -17.17
CA GLN A 57 16.83 10.48 -18.62
C GLN A 57 18.01 11.33 -19.14
N ASN A 58 18.43 12.33 -18.37
CA ASN A 58 19.58 13.16 -18.70
C ASN A 58 20.95 12.54 -18.34
N ASN A 59 20.99 11.28 -17.85
CA ASN A 59 22.19 10.60 -17.35
C ASN A 59 22.93 11.36 -16.23
N GLN A 60 22.21 12.19 -15.47
CA GLN A 60 22.73 13.02 -14.38
C GLN A 60 22.51 12.38 -12.99
N LEU A 61 22.15 11.10 -12.95
CA LEU A 61 21.78 10.40 -11.73
C LEU A 61 23.03 10.04 -10.91
N SER A 62 23.15 10.64 -9.72
CA SER A 62 24.19 10.27 -8.75
C SER A 62 23.89 8.89 -8.10
N GLU A 63 24.90 8.26 -7.50
CA GLU A 63 24.71 7.06 -6.67
C GLU A 63 23.74 7.33 -5.50
N SER A 64 23.81 8.52 -4.90
CA SER A 64 22.87 8.96 -3.86
C SER A 64 21.43 9.07 -4.38
N ASP A 65 21.26 9.53 -5.61
CA ASP A 65 19.94 9.64 -6.26
C ASP A 65 19.36 8.25 -6.58
N ARG A 66 20.22 7.29 -6.97
CA ARG A 66 19.82 5.88 -7.18
C ARG A 66 19.32 5.23 -5.90
N LEU A 67 20.02 5.46 -4.78
CA LEU A 67 19.58 4.96 -3.48
C LEU A 67 18.24 5.58 -3.06
N LEU A 68 18.07 6.89 -3.27
CA LEU A 68 16.83 7.58 -2.99
C LEU A 68 15.67 7.03 -3.84
N LEU A 69 15.87 6.84 -5.15
CA LEU A 69 14.86 6.25 -6.05
C LEU A 69 14.48 4.83 -5.61
N LYS A 70 15.45 4.02 -5.20
CA LYS A 70 15.18 2.69 -4.65
C LYS A 70 14.33 2.76 -3.38
N SER A 71 14.64 3.68 -2.46
CA SER A 71 13.85 3.87 -1.24
C SER A 71 12.41 4.34 -1.53
N LEU A 72 12.24 5.27 -2.47
CA LEU A 72 10.91 5.75 -2.90
C LEU A 72 10.08 4.59 -3.46
N ARG A 73 10.69 3.72 -4.27
CA ARG A 73 10.01 2.54 -4.81
C ARG A 73 9.57 1.58 -3.71
N VAL A 74 10.46 1.25 -2.77
CA VAL A 74 10.10 0.38 -1.64
C VAL A 74 8.97 0.99 -0.80
N SER A 75 8.99 2.31 -0.54
CA SER A 75 7.89 2.96 0.19
C SER A 75 6.56 2.91 -0.57
N ALA A 76 6.59 3.05 -1.89
CA ALA A 76 5.39 2.95 -2.72
C ALA A 76 4.84 1.52 -2.74
N ASP A 77 5.72 0.51 -2.84
CA ASP A 77 5.35 -0.91 -2.79
C ASP A 77 4.70 -1.26 -1.44
N TYR A 78 5.26 -0.74 -0.34
CA TYR A 78 4.71 -0.93 1.00
C TYR A 78 3.32 -0.28 1.14
N LEU A 79 3.15 0.93 0.62
CA LEU A 79 1.85 1.59 0.60
C LEU A 79 0.83 0.76 -0.21
N MET A 80 1.22 0.28 -1.39
CA MET A 80 0.36 -0.54 -2.24
C MET A 80 -0.06 -1.84 -1.54
N LEU A 81 0.86 -2.50 -0.81
CA LEU A 81 0.56 -3.70 -0.05
C LEU A 81 -0.46 -3.42 1.06
N LYS A 82 -0.27 -2.34 1.82
CA LYS A 82 -1.22 -1.92 2.87
C LYS A 82 -2.60 -1.63 2.29
N LYS A 83 -2.67 -0.93 1.16
CA LYS A 83 -3.93 -0.65 0.46
C LYS A 83 -4.64 -1.93 0.04
N ALA A 84 -3.92 -2.83 -0.63
CA ALA A 84 -4.46 -4.12 -1.07
C ALA A 84 -4.97 -4.95 0.12
N TYR A 85 -4.24 -4.95 1.23
CA TYR A 85 -4.64 -5.65 2.45
C TYR A 85 -5.88 -5.01 3.11
N ALA A 86 -5.95 -3.68 3.16
CA ALA A 86 -7.12 -2.97 3.65
C ALA A 86 -8.37 -3.31 2.81
N TYR A 87 -8.26 -3.34 1.48
CA TYR A 87 -9.35 -3.78 0.60
C TYR A 87 -9.77 -5.23 0.85
N ALA A 88 -8.81 -6.14 1.06
CA ALA A 88 -9.10 -7.52 1.40
C ALA A 88 -9.86 -7.63 2.75
N LEU A 89 -9.45 -6.85 3.76
CA LEU A 89 -10.13 -6.79 5.05
C LEU A 89 -11.54 -6.18 4.95
N LEU A 90 -11.72 -5.13 4.17
CA LEU A 90 -13.03 -4.52 3.91
C LEU A 90 -13.99 -5.55 3.29
N LYS A 91 -13.52 -6.26 2.25
CA LYS A 91 -14.29 -7.34 1.62
C LYS A 91 -14.61 -8.47 2.60
N TRP A 92 -13.63 -8.85 3.44
CA TRP A 92 -13.81 -9.87 4.47
C TRP A 92 -14.85 -9.48 5.54
N LYS A 93 -14.88 -8.20 5.95
CA LYS A 93 -15.88 -7.64 6.87
C LYS A 93 -17.26 -7.41 6.22
N GLY A 94 -17.43 -7.76 4.93
CA GLY A 94 -18.70 -7.64 4.21
C GLY A 94 -18.97 -6.24 3.66
N PHE A 95 -17.97 -5.36 3.59
CA PHE A 95 -18.10 -4.04 2.97
C PHE A 95 -18.14 -4.19 1.45
N SER A 96 -19.20 -3.68 0.83
CA SER A 96 -19.29 -3.61 -0.63
C SER A 96 -18.45 -2.43 -1.10
N LEU A 97 -17.30 -2.74 -1.69
CA LEU A 97 -16.45 -1.72 -2.29
C LEU A 97 -17.23 -1.03 -3.42
N PRO A 98 -17.24 0.30 -3.49
CA PRO A 98 -17.74 0.99 -4.69
C PRO A 98 -16.92 0.52 -5.89
N ASP A 99 -17.58 0.41 -7.04
CA ASP A 99 -16.95 -0.04 -8.28
C ASP A 99 -15.63 0.73 -8.51
N PHE A 100 -14.58 0.03 -8.92
CA PHE A 100 -13.23 0.61 -9.05
C PHE A 100 -13.21 1.85 -9.98
N GLU A 101 -14.22 2.02 -10.84
CA GLU A 101 -14.43 3.18 -11.70
C GLU A 101 -14.74 4.49 -10.95
N GLN A 102 -15.08 4.45 -9.66
CA GLN A 102 -15.38 5.65 -8.85
C GLN A 102 -14.17 6.14 -8.03
N LEU A 103 -13.03 5.45 -8.11
CA LEU A 103 -11.82 5.74 -7.32
C LEU A 103 -10.70 6.43 -8.13
N VAL A 104 -11.06 7.06 -9.26
CA VAL A 104 -10.15 7.85 -10.12
C VAL A 104 -10.01 9.29 -9.62
#